data_AF-A0A1L3SXU7-F1
#
_entry.id   AF-A0A1L3SXU7-F1
#
_cell.length_a   1.000
_cell.length_b   1.000
_cell.length_c   1.000
_cell.angle_alpha   90.00
_cell.angle_beta   90.00
_cell.angle_gamma   90.00
#
_symmetry.space_group_name_H-M   'P 1'
#
loop_
_entity.id
_entity.type
_entity.pdbx_description
1 polymer ?
#
loop_
_entity_poly.entity_id
_entity_poly.type
_entity_poly.pdbx_seq_one_letter_code
_entity_poly.pdbx_strand_id
1 'polypeptide(L)'
;MAKVLTVDEMIDVLDQINPDNTYRLELEALADTIAKDMADQLGIATSGASYDLGGTMATFKPAIPGQAMPDVLNNVDEGGEWDD
;
A
#
# COMPACT_ATOMS: atom_id res chain seq x y z
N MET A 1 12.73 11.44 27.31
CA MET A 1 12.62 10.39 26.27
C MET A 1 11.33 10.61 25.50
N ALA A 2 11.30 10.31 24.21
CA ALA A 2 10.13 10.47 23.35
C ALA A 2 9.66 9.10 22.83
N LYS A 3 8.35 8.96 22.59
CA LYS A 3 7.74 7.82 21.90
C LYS A 3 7.57 8.20 20.42
N VAL A 4 7.94 7.29 19.52
CA VAL A 4 7.74 7.42 18.06
C VAL A 4 6.64 6.45 17.66
N LEU A 5 5.76 6.89 16.75
CA LEU A 5 4.67 6.10 16.18
C LEU A 5 4.74 6.17 14.65
N THR A 6 4.41 5.07 13.96
CA THR A 6 4.12 5.06 12.53
C THR A 6 2.76 5.69 12.23
N VAL A 7 2.45 5.93 10.95
CA VAL A 7 1.13 6.44 10.56
C VAL A 7 0.02 5.45 10.92
N ASP A 8 0.19 4.16 10.65
CA ASP A 8 -0.79 3.14 11.00
C ASP A 8 -0.99 3.04 12.52
N GLU A 9 0.09 3.12 13.32
CA GLU A 9 -0.02 3.17 14.79
C GLU A 9 -0.77 4.41 15.29
N MET A 10 -0.64 5.57 14.62
CA MET A 10 -1.42 6.76 14.96
C MET A 10 -2.91 6.57 14.64
N ILE A 11 -3.24 5.94 13.51
CA ILE A 11 -4.62 5.63 13.13
C ILE A 11 -5.24 4.63 14.11
N ASP A 12 -4.51 3.58 14.49
CA ASP A 12 -5.00 2.59 15.46
C ASP A 12 -5.25 3.20 16.85
N VAL A 13 -4.44 4.18 17.26
CA VAL A 13 -4.69 4.97 18.48
C VAL A 13 -5.89 5.90 18.30
N LEU A 14 -6.04 6.54 17.13
CA LEU A 14 -7.19 7.41 16.84
C LEU A 14 -8.51 6.63 16.83
N ASP A 15 -8.54 5.41 16.29
CA ASP A 15 -9.73 4.56 16.29
C ASP A 15 -10.19 4.19 17.70
N GLN A 16 -9.26 4.12 18.66
CA GLN A 16 -9.59 3.89 20.08
C GLN A 16 -10.15 5.14 20.78
N ILE A 17 -9.71 6.33 20.37
CA ILE A 17 -10.06 7.60 21.03
C ILE A 17 -11.29 8.25 20.36
N ASN A 18 -11.42 8.11 19.05
CA ASN A 18 -12.47 8.66 18.21
C ASN A 18 -12.83 7.64 17.10
N PRO A 19 -13.69 6.64 17.40
CA PRO A 19 -14.06 5.60 16.44
C PRO A 19 -14.74 6.11 15.16
N ASP A 20 -15.30 7.33 15.18
CA ASP A 20 -15.99 7.94 14.03
C ASP A 20 -15.06 8.79 13.14
N ASN A 21 -13.74 8.73 13.36
CA ASN A 21 -12.78 9.45 12.54
C ASN A 21 -12.73 8.92 11.10
N THR A 22 -12.40 9.78 10.14
CA THR A 22 -12.34 9.44 8.71
C THR A 22 -10.92 9.25 8.19
N TYR A 23 -9.90 9.38 9.04
CA TYR A 23 -8.51 9.41 8.60
C TYR A 23 -8.06 8.09 7.97
N ARG A 24 -8.64 6.96 8.41
CA ARG A 24 -8.44 5.66 7.77
C ARG A 24 -8.85 5.68 6.29
N LEU A 25 -10.05 6.17 5.99
CA LEU A 25 -10.56 6.29 4.62
C LEU A 25 -9.73 7.27 3.79
N GLU A 26 -9.30 8.38 4.39
CA GLU A 26 -8.45 9.37 3.73
C GLU A 26 -7.07 8.80 3.39
N LEU A 27 -6.48 8.01 4.30
CA LEU A 27 -5.20 7.36 4.08
C LEU A 27 -5.30 6.28 2.99
N GLU A 28 -6.36 5.47 3.00
CA GLU A 28 -6.64 4.49 1.94
C GLU A 28 -6.78 5.17 0.57
N ALA A 29 -7.53 6.28 0.49
CA ALA A 29 -7.70 7.02 -0.76
C ALA A 29 -6.38 7.63 -1.28
N LEU A 30 -5.53 8.12 -0.38
CA LEU A 30 -4.19 8.59 -0.74
C LEU A 30 -3.30 7.44 -1.22
N ALA A 31 -3.28 6.33 -0.49
CA ALA A 31 -2.51 5.15 -0.85
C ALA A 31 -2.96 4.56 -2.19
N ASP A 32 -4.26 4.57 -2.48
CA ASP A 32 -4.82 4.13 -3.76
C ASP A 32 -4.39 5.04 -4.92
N THR A 33 -4.34 6.35 -4.69
CA THR A 33 -3.81 7.31 -5.66
C THR A 33 -2.33 7.06 -5.96
N ILE A 34 -1.52 6.83 -4.92
CA ILE A 34 -0.10 6.51 -5.06
C ILE A 34 0.08 5.18 -5.81
N ALA A 35 -0.68 4.14 -5.44
CA ALA A 35 -0.61 2.83 -6.08
C ALA A 35 -0.95 2.90 -7.58
N LYS A 36 -1.96 3.70 -7.96
CA LYS A 36 -2.32 3.91 -9.38
C LYS A 36 -1.23 4.62 -10.15
N ASP A 37 -0.69 5.72 -9.61
CA ASP A 37 0.41 6.45 -10.26
C ASP A 37 1.66 5.57 -10.39
N MET A 38 1.99 4.78 -9.36
CA MET A 38 3.05 3.78 -9.44
C MET A 38 2.78 2.74 -10.52
N ALA A 39 1.56 2.20 -10.59
CA ALA A 39 1.19 1.19 -11.58
C ALA A 39 1.30 1.75 -13.02
N ASP A 40 0.83 2.97 -13.24
CA ASP A 40 0.89 3.66 -14.54
C ASP A 40 2.34 3.93 -14.97
N GLN A 41 3.19 4.40 -14.05
CA GLN A 41 4.60 4.67 -14.35
C GLN A 41 5.43 3.41 -14.60
N LEU A 42 5.09 2.31 -13.94
CA LEU A 42 5.77 1.01 -14.08
C LEU A 42 5.16 0.13 -15.17
N GLY A 43 4.03 0.54 -15.76
CA GLY A 43 3.32 -0.24 -16.78
C GLY A 43 2.77 -1.56 -16.25
N ILE A 44 2.39 -1.63 -14.98
CA ILE A 44 1.78 -2.80 -14.32
C ILE A 44 0.33 -2.47 -13.94
N ALA A 45 -0.39 -3.45 -13.39
CA ALA A 45 -1.73 -3.23 -12.86
C ALA A 45 -1.73 -3.24 -11.32
N THR A 46 -2.69 -2.54 -10.74
CA THR A 46 -2.97 -2.59 -9.29
C THR A 46 -4.44 -2.89 -9.05
N SER A 47 -4.74 -3.58 -7.95
CA SER A 47 -6.12 -3.74 -7.44
C SER A 47 -6.57 -2.58 -6.56
N GLY A 48 -5.69 -1.59 -6.34
CA GLY A 48 -5.89 -0.48 -5.42
C GLY A 48 -5.31 -0.77 -4.03
N ALA A 49 -5.35 0.25 -3.18
CA ALA A 49 -4.92 0.15 -1.79
C ALA A 49 -6.10 -0.08 -0.84
N SER A 50 -5.84 -0.82 0.22
CA SER A 50 -6.78 -1.06 1.32
C SER A 50 -6.04 -1.24 2.64
N TYR A 51 -6.69 -0.94 3.75
CA TYR A 51 -6.18 -1.32 5.06
C TYR A 51 -6.48 -2.80 5.34
N ASP A 52 -5.44 -3.59 5.52
CA ASP A 52 -5.56 -5.00 5.93
C ASP A 52 -4.39 -5.36 6.87
N LEU A 53 -4.57 -6.40 7.69
CA LEU A 53 -3.51 -6.95 8.55
C LEU A 53 -2.73 -5.93 9.42
N GLY A 54 -3.34 -4.79 9.75
CA GLY A 54 -2.70 -3.74 10.57
C GLY A 54 -1.85 -2.73 9.79
N GLY A 55 -2.05 -2.59 8.48
CA GLY A 55 -1.39 -1.56 7.69
C GLY A 55 -2.08 -1.28 6.36
N THR A 56 -1.81 -0.10 5.80
CA THR A 56 -2.29 0.27 4.46
C THR A 56 -1.40 -0.36 3.39
N MET A 57 -1.95 -1.21 2.53
CA MET A 57 -1.20 -1.94 1.50
C MET A 57 -1.91 -1.94 0.15
N ALA A 58 -1.15 -2.14 -0.93
CA ALA A 58 -1.67 -2.25 -2.29
C ALA A 58 -1.10 -3.49 -2.99
N THR A 59 -1.94 -4.16 -3.77
CA THR A 59 -1.54 -5.33 -4.57
C THR A 59 -1.22 -4.91 -6.00
N PHE A 60 -0.09 -5.40 -6.52
CA PHE A 60 0.35 -5.18 -7.91
C PHE A 60 0.37 -6.49 -8.69
N LYS A 61 0.08 -6.45 -9.99
CA LYS A 61 -0.08 -7.62 -10.88
C LYS A 61 0.23 -7.30 -12.36
N PRO A 62 0.51 -8.30 -13.23
CA PRO A 62 1.07 -8.00 -14.54
C PRO A 62 -0.02 -7.33 -15.37
N ALA A 63 0.35 -6.31 -16.14
CA ALA A 63 -0.59 -5.71 -17.08
C ALA A 63 -0.81 -6.64 -18.27
N ILE A 64 0.21 -7.44 -18.64
CA ILE A 64 0.14 -8.42 -19.73
C ILE A 64 0.77 -9.77 -19.33
N PRO A 65 0.32 -10.89 -19.92
CA PRO A 65 0.93 -12.20 -19.66
C PRO A 65 2.44 -12.22 -19.95
N GLY A 66 3.23 -12.78 -19.02
CA GLY A 66 4.69 -12.89 -19.16
C GLY A 66 5.48 -11.60 -18.92
N GLN A 67 4.84 -10.53 -18.42
CA GLN A 67 5.55 -9.32 -18.01
C GLN A 67 6.41 -9.62 -16.77
N ALA A 68 7.72 -9.42 -16.92
CA ALA A 68 8.67 -9.50 -15.83
C ALA A 68 8.41 -8.40 -14.79
N MET A 69 8.66 -8.72 -13.51
CA MET A 69 8.57 -7.73 -12.43
C MET A 69 9.59 -6.60 -12.65
N PRO A 70 9.19 -5.32 -12.52
CA PRO A 70 10.15 -4.21 -12.51
C PRO A 70 11.15 -4.31 -11.35
N ASP A 71 12.45 -4.17 -11.64
CA ASP A 71 13.53 -4.24 -10.63
C ASP A 71 13.29 -3.34 -9.41
N VAL A 72 12.70 -2.16 -9.63
CA VAL A 72 12.41 -1.18 -8.56
C VAL A 72 11.40 -1.68 -7.54
N LEU A 73 10.50 -2.60 -7.91
CA LEU A 73 9.59 -3.27 -6.99
C LEU A 73 10.28 -4.44 -6.29
N ASN A 74 11.00 -5.26 -7.05
CA ASN A 74 11.72 -6.42 -6.55
C ASN A 74 12.78 -6.05 -5.48
N ASN A 75 13.39 -4.87 -5.62
CA ASN A 75 14.38 -4.38 -4.65
C ASN A 75 13.78 -3.90 -3.32
N VAL A 76 12.46 -3.66 -3.26
CA VAL A 76 11.77 -3.24 -2.02
C VAL A 76 11.28 -4.45 -1.22
N ASP A 77 10.98 -5.55 -1.91
CA ASP A 77 10.60 -6.84 -1.31
C ASP A 77 11.29 -7.98 -2.08
N GLU A 78 12.49 -8.36 -1.64
CA GLU A 78 13.34 -9.39 -2.28
C GLU A 78 12.71 -10.80 -2.29
N GLY A 79 11.50 -10.98 -1.71
CA GLY A 79 10.75 -12.23 -1.73
C GLY A 79 9.27 -12.11 -2.13
N GLY A 80 8.83 -10.95 -2.61
CA GLY A 80 7.42 -10.68 -2.97
C GLY A 80 7.06 -11.31 -4.32
N GLU A 81 6.06 -12.19 -4.36
CA GLU A 81 5.87 -13.05 -5.54
C GLU A 81 5.50 -12.30 -6.83
N TRP A 82 6.32 -12.56 -7.85
CA TRP A 82 5.94 -12.66 -9.25
C TRP A 82 6.97 -13.46 -10.05
N ASP A 83 6.74 -14.77 -10.13
CA ASP A 83 7.43 -15.67 -11.05
C ASP A 83 6.39 -16.60 -11.72
N ASP A 84 6.53 -16.75 -13.05
CA ASP A 84 5.72 -17.42 -14.09
C ASP A 84 4.37 -16.82 -14.57
#